data_AF-A0A9Q9J547-F1
#
_entry.id   AF-A0A9Q9J547-F1
#
_cell.length_a   1.000
_cell.length_b   1.000
_cell.length_c   1.000
_cell.angle_alpha   90.00
_cell.angle_beta   90.00
_cell.angle_gamma   90.00
#
_symmetry.space_group_name_H-M   'P 1'
#
loop_
_entity.id
_entity.type
_entity.pdbx_description
1 polymer ?
#
loop_
_entity_poly.entity_id
_entity_poly.type
_entity_poly.pdbx_seq_one_letter_code
_entity_poly.pdbx_strand_id
1 'polypeptide(L)'
;MINITSKVASILFSLEEMEKLYKQIKKLGGVVDELTAELEQEEETTKFYRLKGRYTLECFKSEMKKHGVKSSKIKGVNTLICDGVTLVGPWSFIAKIRYRDNLASKYNTLLDKHKAYYRQIIQALKELENITPNDLVYSRLTVPEWIDINEFTKKARALVAEH
;
A
#
# COMPACT_ATOMS: atom_id res chain seq x y z
N MET A 1 27.17 -13.74 -22.16
CA MET A 1 27.97 -13.91 -20.93
C MET A 1 27.22 -13.23 -19.81
N ILE A 2 26.80 -13.98 -18.79
CA ILE A 2 26.04 -13.48 -17.64
C ILE A 2 27.00 -12.80 -16.66
N ASN A 3 26.70 -11.57 -16.25
CA ASN A 3 27.46 -10.88 -15.21
C ASN A 3 26.96 -11.31 -13.83
N ILE A 4 27.51 -12.41 -13.31
CA ILE A 4 27.10 -13.05 -12.05
C ILE A 4 27.20 -12.07 -10.87
N THR A 5 28.29 -11.32 -10.75
CA THR A 5 28.51 -10.33 -9.66
C THR A 5 27.41 -9.28 -9.63
N SER A 6 27.02 -8.76 -10.80
CA SER A 6 25.92 -7.78 -10.90
C SER A 6 24.58 -8.36 -10.47
N LYS A 7 24.30 -9.64 -10.79
CA LYS A 7 23.04 -10.29 -10.41
C LYS A 7 22.95 -10.57 -8.92
N VAL A 8 24.04 -11.05 -8.32
CA VAL A 8 24.16 -11.21 -6.86
C VAL A 8 23.95 -9.89 -6.14
N ALA A 9 24.65 -8.82 -6.58
CA ALA A 9 24.49 -7.49 -5.98
C ALA A 9 23.05 -6.98 -6.09
N SER A 10 22.37 -7.22 -7.22
CA SER A 10 20.96 -6.86 -7.41
C SER A 10 20.03 -7.61 -6.47
N ILE A 11 20.27 -8.90 -6.20
CA ILE A 11 19.49 -9.70 -5.25
C ILE A 11 19.67 -9.17 -3.82
N LEU A 12 20.92 -8.94 -3.40
CA LEU A 12 21.24 -8.41 -2.08
C LEU A 12 20.56 -7.06 -1.83
N PHE A 13 20.71 -6.14 -2.77
CA PHE A 13 20.06 -4.82 -2.71
C PHE A 13 18.54 -4.93 -2.62
N SER A 14 17.92 -5.78 -3.46
CA SER A 14 16.46 -5.95 -3.47
C SER A 14 15.93 -6.52 -2.15
N LEU A 15 16.68 -7.42 -1.50
CA LEU A 15 16.31 -7.98 -0.20
C LEU A 15 16.39 -6.95 0.92
N GLU A 16 17.45 -6.14 0.97
CA GLU A 16 17.55 -5.04 1.94
C GLU A 16 16.40 -4.03 1.79
N GLU A 17 16.03 -3.68 0.55
CA GLU A 17 14.91 -2.77 0.30
C GLU A 17 13.57 -3.40 0.66
N MET A 18 13.36 -4.69 0.40
CA MET A 18 12.15 -5.40 0.84
C MET A 18 12.01 -5.39 2.37
N GLU A 19 13.09 -5.63 3.13
CA GLU A 19 13.03 -5.61 4.59
C GLU A 19 12.64 -4.22 5.14
N LYS A 20 13.19 -3.15 4.54
CA LYS A 20 12.82 -1.76 4.89
C LYS A 20 11.35 -1.48 4.57
N LEU A 21 10.88 -1.87 3.39
CA LEU A 21 9.50 -1.70 2.98
C LEU A 21 8.55 -2.49 3.88
N TYR A 22 8.89 -3.72 4.25
CA TYR A 22 8.10 -4.55 5.16
C TYR A 22 7.84 -3.85 6.49
N LYS A 23 8.88 -3.27 7.12
CA LYS A 23 8.73 -2.52 8.37
C LYS A 23 7.78 -1.33 8.22
N GLN A 24 7.82 -0.63 7.09
CA GLN A 24 6.92 0.49 6.79
C GLN A 24 5.48 0.03 6.54
N ILE A 25 5.30 -1.03 5.75
CA ILE A 25 3.99 -1.64 5.46
C ILE A 25 3.32 -2.10 6.75
N LYS A 26 4.04 -2.80 7.63
CA LYS A 26 3.51 -3.28 8.91
C LYS A 26 3.04 -2.14 9.80
N LYS A 27 3.87 -1.09 9.94
CA LYS A 27 3.51 0.09 10.74
C LYS A 27 2.30 0.81 10.17
N LEU A 28 2.27 1.02 8.85
CA LEU A 28 1.19 1.74 8.19
C LEU A 28 -0.12 0.94 8.19
N GLY A 29 -0.05 -0.38 8.02
CA GLY A 29 -1.18 -1.29 8.11
C GLY A 29 -1.88 -1.19 9.46
N GLY A 30 -1.13 -1.26 10.57
CA GLY A 30 -1.70 -1.11 11.91
C GLY A 30 -2.45 0.23 12.10
N VAL A 31 -1.89 1.33 11.59
CA VAL A 31 -2.58 2.65 11.65
C VAL A 31 -3.85 2.67 10.80
N VAL A 32 -3.85 2.01 9.63
CA VAL A 32 -5.05 1.92 8.78
C VAL A 32 -6.12 1.08 9.48
N ASP A 33 -5.75 -0.02 10.13
CA ASP A 33 -6.68 -0.90 10.84
C ASP A 33 -7.29 -0.19 12.05
N GLU A 34 -6.47 0.48 12.88
CA GLU A 34 -6.93 1.28 14.02
C GLU A 34 -7.93 2.36 13.57
N LEU A 35 -7.60 3.12 12.53
CA LEU A 35 -8.46 4.18 12.02
C LEU A 35 -9.74 3.64 11.37
N THR A 36 -9.69 2.43 10.80
CA THR A 36 -10.88 1.76 10.26
C THR A 36 -11.83 1.38 11.39
N ALA A 37 -11.32 0.79 12.48
CA ALA A 37 -12.13 0.46 13.65
C ALA A 37 -12.72 1.70 14.33
N GLU A 38 -11.96 2.80 14.44
CA GLU A 38 -12.50 4.08 14.95
C GLU A 38 -13.64 4.62 14.08
N LEU A 39 -13.50 4.54 12.75
CA LEU A 39 -14.52 5.00 11.80
C LEU A 39 -15.78 4.15 11.88
N GLU A 40 -15.66 2.83 12.02
CA GLU A 40 -16.81 1.92 12.19
C GLU A 40 -17.60 2.26 13.46
N GLN A 41 -16.93 2.49 14.59
CA GLN A 41 -17.58 2.91 15.84
C GLN A 41 -18.22 4.30 15.73
N GLU A 42 -17.54 5.26 15.10
CA GLU A 42 -18.09 6.60 14.90
C GLU A 42 -19.29 6.58 13.94
N GLU A 43 -19.33 5.64 12.99
CA GLU A 43 -20.44 5.47 12.05
C GLU A 43 -21.74 5.08 12.78
N GLU A 44 -21.68 4.20 13.79
CA GLU A 44 -22.85 3.76 14.55
C GLU A 44 -23.57 4.90 15.29
N THR A 45 -22.81 5.91 15.73
CA THR A 45 -23.33 7.01 16.55
C THR A 45 -23.61 8.29 15.76
N THR A 46 -23.04 8.40 14.57
CA THR A 46 -23.10 9.62 13.77
C THR A 46 -24.26 9.60 12.77
N LYS A 47 -24.95 10.73 12.64
CA LYS A 47 -26.02 10.89 11.64
C LYS A 47 -25.44 11.29 10.28
N PHE A 48 -25.75 10.48 9.27
CA PHE A 48 -25.36 10.74 7.88
C PHE A 48 -26.57 10.84 6.95
N TYR A 49 -26.37 11.53 5.84
CA TYR A 49 -27.26 11.46 4.68
C TYR A 49 -26.55 10.71 3.57
N ARG A 50 -27.22 9.69 3.03
CA ARG A 50 -26.74 8.94 1.86
C ARG A 50 -27.60 9.30 0.66
N LEU A 51 -27.02 10.01 -0.30
CA LEU A 51 -27.74 10.53 -1.46
C LEU A 51 -27.28 9.79 -2.72
N LYS A 52 -28.22 9.20 -3.45
CA LYS A 52 -27.93 8.55 -4.73
C LYS A 52 -27.62 9.61 -5.79
N GLY A 53 -26.41 9.58 -6.35
CA GLY A 53 -25.91 10.56 -7.30
C GLY A 53 -24.70 11.34 -6.76
N ARG A 54 -24.17 12.24 -7.60
CA ARG A 54 -23.04 13.10 -7.29
C ARG A 54 -23.54 14.51 -7.01
N TYR A 55 -23.52 14.92 -5.75
CA TYR A 55 -23.94 16.25 -5.32
C TYR A 55 -22.78 16.99 -4.67
N THR A 56 -22.67 18.28 -4.96
CA THR A 56 -21.72 19.14 -4.25
C THR A 56 -22.29 19.53 -2.88
N LEU A 57 -21.39 19.92 -1.96
CA LEU A 57 -21.78 20.45 -0.65
C LEU A 57 -22.69 21.69 -0.78
N GLU A 58 -22.48 22.51 -1.81
CA GLU A 58 -23.28 23.71 -2.07
C GLU A 58 -24.70 23.35 -2.52
N CYS A 59 -24.85 22.39 -3.43
CA CYS A 59 -26.16 21.88 -3.83
C CYS A 59 -26.92 21.34 -2.62
N PHE A 60 -26.28 20.52 -1.78
CA PHE A 60 -26.89 20.00 -0.56
C PHE A 60 -27.33 21.13 0.39
N LYS A 61 -26.44 22.10 0.68
CA LYS A 61 -26.76 23.21 1.58
C LYS A 61 -27.87 24.12 1.04
N SER A 62 -27.88 24.38 -0.27
CA SER A 62 -28.91 25.18 -0.93
C SER A 62 -30.28 24.51 -0.79
N GLU A 63 -30.35 23.22 -1.08
CA GLU A 63 -31.59 22.45 -1.01
C GLU A 63 -32.13 22.37 0.42
N MET A 64 -31.28 22.07 1.41
CA MET A 64 -31.68 22.06 2.82
C MET A 64 -32.24 23.41 3.29
N LYS A 65 -31.67 24.54 2.83
CA LYS A 65 -32.19 25.88 3.15
C LYS A 65 -33.56 26.13 2.53
N LYS A 66 -33.81 25.69 1.30
CA LYS A 66 -35.13 25.80 0.65
C LYS A 66 -36.21 25.05 1.44
N HIS A 67 -35.85 23.91 2.05
CA HIS A 67 -36.73 23.13 2.93
C HIS A 67 -36.77 23.66 4.38
N GLY A 68 -36.28 24.88 4.64
CA GLY A 68 -36.39 25.54 5.94
C GLY A 68 -35.37 25.09 7.00
N VAL A 69 -34.34 24.33 6.64
CA VAL A 69 -33.31 23.90 7.58
C VAL A 69 -32.40 25.08 7.95
N LYS A 70 -32.27 25.34 9.26
CA LYS A 70 -31.42 26.42 9.78
C LYS A 70 -29.94 26.20 9.40
N SER A 71 -29.27 27.27 9.00
CA SER A 71 -27.83 27.26 8.66
C SER A 71 -26.94 26.64 9.73
N SER A 72 -27.28 26.78 11.02
CA SER A 72 -26.52 26.19 12.13
C SER A 72 -26.53 24.66 12.13
N LYS A 73 -27.59 24.01 11.63
CA LYS A 73 -27.72 22.54 11.55
C LYS A 73 -26.92 21.94 10.40
N ILE A 74 -26.64 22.75 9.37
CA ILE A 74 -25.83 22.37 8.20
C ILE A 74 -24.45 23.05 8.24
N LYS A 75 -24.12 23.74 9.34
CA LYS A 75 -22.81 24.30 9.62
C LYS A 75 -21.95 23.15 10.15
N GLY A 76 -20.81 22.91 9.52
CA GLY A 76 -19.90 21.83 9.91
C GLY A 76 -20.16 20.47 9.26
N VAL A 77 -21.12 20.35 8.32
CA VAL A 77 -21.21 19.15 7.47
C VAL A 77 -20.33 19.28 6.23
N ASN A 78 -19.88 18.14 5.72
CA ASN A 78 -19.13 18.00 4.49
C ASN A 78 -19.67 16.84 3.65
N THR A 79 -19.26 16.78 2.39
CA THR A 79 -19.62 15.70 1.46
C THR A 79 -18.42 14.84 1.10
N LEU A 80 -18.65 13.54 0.93
CA LEU A 80 -17.74 12.58 0.33
C LEU A 80 -18.47 11.86 -0.80
N ILE A 81 -17.82 11.69 -1.95
CA ILE A 81 -18.40 11.02 -3.11
C ILE A 81 -17.66 9.70 -3.31
N CYS A 82 -18.38 8.59 -3.18
CA CYS A 82 -17.88 7.23 -3.39
C CYS A 82 -18.90 6.46 -4.23
N ASP A 83 -18.45 5.83 -5.31
CA ASP A 83 -19.26 4.94 -6.16
C ASP A 83 -20.61 5.53 -6.63
N GLY A 84 -20.60 6.81 -6.98
CA GLY A 84 -21.80 7.51 -7.44
C GLY A 84 -22.83 7.79 -6.34
N VAL A 85 -22.44 7.62 -5.07
CA VAL A 85 -23.20 8.02 -3.89
C VAL A 85 -22.50 9.21 -3.24
N THR A 86 -23.28 10.19 -2.81
CA THR A 86 -22.80 11.30 -1.98
C THR A 86 -23.17 11.04 -0.53
N LEU A 87 -22.16 10.80 0.31
CA LEU A 87 -22.28 10.77 1.75
C LEU A 87 -22.19 12.22 2.28
N VAL A 88 -23.09 12.61 3.16
CA VAL A 88 -23.04 13.89 3.87
C VAL A 88 -23.02 13.64 5.36
N GLY A 89 -22.03 14.19 6.06
CA GLY A 89 -21.84 13.98 7.49
C GLY A 89 -21.01 15.09 8.14
N PRO A 90 -20.72 14.98 9.44
CA PRO A 90 -19.82 15.90 10.12
C PRO A 90 -18.47 15.99 9.43
N TRP A 91 -17.91 17.20 9.37
CA TRP A 91 -16.60 17.44 8.75
C TRP A 91 -15.51 16.59 9.39
N SER A 92 -15.53 16.39 10.71
CA SER A 92 -14.56 15.56 11.45
C SER A 92 -14.51 14.13 10.89
N PHE A 93 -15.66 13.49 10.75
CA PHE A 93 -15.78 12.13 10.22
C PHE A 93 -15.35 12.04 8.76
N ILE A 94 -15.84 12.96 7.91
CA ILE A 94 -15.48 12.99 6.49
C ILE A 94 -13.98 13.22 6.30
N ALA A 95 -13.35 14.04 7.15
CA ALA A 95 -11.91 14.26 7.13
C ALA A 95 -11.13 13.00 7.54
N LYS A 96 -11.60 12.26 8.57
CA LYS A 96 -11.02 10.98 8.97
C LYS A 96 -11.08 9.94 7.85
N ILE A 97 -12.21 9.78 7.17
CA ILE A 97 -12.32 8.86 6.02
C ILE A 97 -11.29 9.22 4.94
N ARG A 98 -11.22 10.50 4.55
CA ARG A 98 -10.25 10.96 3.53
C ARG A 98 -8.80 10.70 3.96
N TYR A 99 -8.52 10.87 5.25
CA TYR A 99 -7.19 10.58 5.80
C TYR A 99 -6.88 9.09 5.76
N ARG A 100 -7.83 8.24 6.16
CA ARG A 100 -7.74 6.78 6.06
C ARG A 100 -7.49 6.32 4.62
N ASP A 101 -8.22 6.87 3.66
CA ASP A 101 -8.06 6.53 2.24
C ASP A 101 -6.69 6.96 1.70
N ASN A 102 -6.17 8.11 2.14
CA ASN A 102 -4.81 8.54 1.80
C ASN A 102 -3.76 7.56 2.33
N LEU A 103 -3.90 7.10 3.59
CA LEU A 103 -3.00 6.11 4.18
C LEU A 103 -3.11 4.76 3.48
N ALA A 104 -4.32 4.29 3.18
CA ALA A 104 -4.54 3.06 2.43
C ALA A 104 -3.91 3.12 1.02
N SER A 105 -4.02 4.28 0.34
CA SER A 105 -3.35 4.49 -0.96
C SER A 105 -1.82 4.44 -0.84
N LYS A 106 -1.24 5.01 0.22
CA LYS A 106 0.20 4.92 0.50
C LYS A 106 0.61 3.47 0.79
N TYR A 107 -0.18 2.76 1.59
CA TYR A 107 0.04 1.35 1.90
C TYR A 107 0.07 0.50 0.63
N ASN A 108 -0.92 0.66 -0.25
CA ASN A 108 -0.97 -0.06 -1.53
C ASN A 108 0.24 0.24 -2.41
N THR A 109 0.69 1.51 -2.45
CA THR A 109 1.90 1.91 -3.19
C THR A 109 3.15 1.21 -2.66
N LEU A 110 3.30 1.11 -1.34
CA LEU A 110 4.44 0.41 -0.73
C LEU A 110 4.38 -1.10 -1.02
N LEU A 111 3.19 -1.69 -0.96
CA LEU A 111 2.97 -3.10 -1.28
C LEU A 111 3.32 -3.40 -2.75
N ASP A 112 2.97 -2.52 -3.68
CA ASP A 112 3.33 -2.67 -5.09
C ASP A 112 4.84 -2.58 -5.32
N LYS A 113 5.53 -1.68 -4.61
CA LYS A 113 7.02 -1.64 -4.62
C LYS A 113 7.63 -2.91 -4.06
N HIS A 114 7.09 -3.44 -2.96
CA HIS A 114 7.55 -4.69 -2.37
C HIS A 114 7.40 -5.86 -3.37
N LYS A 115 6.24 -5.96 -4.04
CA LYS A 115 6.00 -6.94 -5.11
C LYS A 115 6.96 -6.77 -6.29
N ALA A 116 7.34 -5.53 -6.64
CA ALA A 116 8.28 -5.26 -7.71
C ALA A 116 9.68 -5.79 -7.39
N TYR A 117 10.21 -5.54 -6.19
CA TYR A 117 11.49 -6.10 -5.75
C TYR A 117 11.47 -7.62 -5.70
N TYR A 118 10.37 -8.21 -5.25
CA TYR A 118 10.23 -9.66 -5.28
C TYR A 118 10.35 -10.24 -6.70
N ARG A 119 9.70 -9.61 -7.69
CA ARG A 119 9.83 -10.02 -9.10
C ARG A 119 11.26 -9.87 -9.62
N GLN A 120 11.98 -8.82 -9.20
CA GLN A 120 13.39 -8.63 -9.56
C GLN A 120 14.27 -9.76 -9.01
N ILE A 121 14.05 -10.17 -7.76
CA ILE A 121 14.77 -11.30 -7.14
C ILE A 121 14.49 -12.60 -7.91
N ILE A 122 13.22 -12.91 -8.20
CA ILE A 122 12.88 -14.11 -8.98
C ILE A 122 13.58 -14.10 -10.33
N GLN A 123 13.56 -12.97 -11.02
CA GLN A 123 14.16 -12.85 -12.34
C GLN A 123 15.68 -13.05 -12.28
N ALA A 124 16.35 -12.43 -11.30
CA ALA A 124 17.79 -12.60 -11.11
C ALA A 124 18.15 -14.05 -10.75
N LEU A 125 17.35 -14.74 -9.93
CA LEU A 125 17.55 -16.15 -9.61
C LEU A 125 17.40 -17.05 -10.85
N LYS A 126 16.37 -16.85 -11.67
CA LYS A 126 16.18 -17.60 -12.93
C LYS A 126 17.34 -17.44 -13.91
N GLU A 127 17.91 -16.24 -13.96
CA GLU A 127 19.08 -15.97 -14.80
C GLU A 127 20.33 -16.67 -14.25
N LEU A 128 20.49 -16.75 -12.92
CA LEU A 128 21.56 -17.49 -12.28
C LEU A 128 21.41 -19.02 -12.42
N GLU A 129 20.20 -19.56 -12.54
CA GLU A 129 19.96 -21.00 -12.80
C GLU A 129 20.54 -21.45 -14.16
N ASN A 130 20.76 -20.53 -15.10
CA ASN A 130 21.26 -20.81 -16.45
C ASN A 130 22.75 -20.46 -16.65
N ILE A 131 23.53 -20.40 -15.56
CA ILE A 131 24.97 -20.11 -15.62
C ILE A 131 25.72 -21.21 -16.39
N THR A 132 26.53 -20.81 -17.37
CA THR A 132 27.47 -21.71 -18.05
C THR A 132 28.87 -21.67 -17.40
N PRO A 133 29.72 -22.70 -17.58
CA PRO A 133 31.09 -22.70 -17.05
C PRO A 133 31.93 -21.49 -17.48
N ASN A 134 31.71 -20.97 -18.69
CA ASN A 134 32.38 -19.76 -19.16
C ASN A 134 31.97 -18.52 -18.36
N ASP A 135 30.71 -18.38 -17.96
CA ASP A 135 30.24 -17.25 -17.16
C ASP A 135 30.92 -17.22 -15.77
N LEU A 136 31.23 -18.39 -15.20
CA LEU A 136 31.97 -18.53 -13.95
C LEU A 136 33.43 -18.07 -14.07
N VAL A 137 34.13 -18.50 -15.12
CA VAL A 137 35.55 -18.16 -15.36
C VAL A 137 35.76 -16.64 -15.45
N TYR A 138 34.81 -15.91 -16.06
CA TYR A 138 34.89 -14.46 -16.19
C TYR A 138 34.30 -13.68 -15.01
N SER A 139 33.61 -14.34 -14.07
CA SER A 139 32.95 -13.68 -12.93
C SER A 139 33.89 -13.17 -11.84
N ARG A 140 35.13 -13.67 -11.77
CA ARG A 140 36.11 -13.38 -10.70
C ARG A 140 35.65 -13.69 -9.26
N LEU A 141 34.51 -14.36 -9.07
CA LEU A 141 34.05 -14.85 -7.77
C LEU A 141 34.83 -16.12 -7.40
N THR A 142 35.38 -16.16 -6.19
CA THR A 142 36.12 -17.32 -5.70
C THR A 142 35.16 -18.40 -5.19
N VAL A 143 35.51 -19.69 -5.33
CA VAL A 143 34.68 -20.84 -4.88
C VAL A 143 34.25 -20.78 -3.40
N PRO A 144 35.01 -20.21 -2.44
CA PRO A 144 34.56 -20.00 -1.06
C PRO A 144 33.51 -18.88 -0.90
N GLU A 145 33.35 -18.02 -1.92
CA GLU A 145 32.28 -17.02 -2.04
C GLU A 145 31.06 -17.57 -2.80
N TRP A 146 30.99 -18.90 -3.01
CA TRP A 146 29.74 -19.55 -3.40
C TRP A 146 28.71 -19.30 -2.30
N ILE A 147 27.98 -18.23 -2.50
CA ILE A 147 26.71 -17.89 -1.89
C ILE A 147 25.85 -19.14 -2.02
N ASP A 148 25.46 -19.73 -0.89
CA ASP A 148 24.48 -20.81 -0.91
C ASP A 148 23.16 -20.25 -1.46
N ILE A 149 22.98 -20.42 -2.77
CA ILE A 149 21.78 -19.99 -3.48
C ILE A 149 20.54 -20.62 -2.85
N ASN A 150 20.65 -21.81 -2.24
CA ASN A 150 19.55 -22.42 -1.51
C ASN A 150 19.23 -21.66 -0.21
N GLU A 151 20.24 -21.17 0.52
CA GLU A 151 20.03 -20.33 1.71
C GLU A 151 19.37 -18.99 1.35
N PHE A 152 19.81 -18.34 0.26
CA PHE A 152 19.20 -17.11 -0.24
C PHE A 152 17.78 -17.32 -0.74
N THR A 153 17.56 -18.39 -1.49
CA THR A 153 16.23 -18.78 -1.99
C THR A 153 15.31 -19.12 -0.81
N LYS A 154 15.83 -19.72 0.26
CA LYS A 154 15.09 -20.00 1.48
C LYS A 154 14.72 -18.73 2.25
N LYS A 155 15.65 -17.77 2.40
CA LYS A 155 15.37 -16.44 2.99
C LYS A 155 14.36 -15.65 2.17
N ALA A 156 14.52 -15.62 0.85
CA ALA A 156 13.59 -14.96 -0.07
C ALA A 156 12.20 -15.62 -0.03
N ARG A 157 12.11 -16.96 -0.01
CA ARG A 157 10.84 -17.68 0.13
C ARG A 157 10.19 -17.44 1.50
N ALA A 158 10.96 -17.41 2.59
CA ALA A 158 10.43 -17.14 3.93
C ALA A 158 9.82 -15.74 4.04
N LEU A 159 10.51 -14.72 3.50
CA LEU A 159 10.00 -13.34 3.44
C LEU A 159 8.72 -13.18 2.60
N VAL A 160 8.44 -14.16 1.73
CA VAL A 160 7.28 -14.15 0.83
C VAL A 160 6.13 -14.99 1.38
N ALA A 161 6.43 -16.07 2.10
CA ALA A 161 5.43 -16.96 2.68
C ALA A 161 4.74 -16.38 3.93
N GLU A 162 5.29 -15.31 4.53
CA GLU A 162 4.64 -14.55 5.61
C GLU A 162 3.58 -13.53 5.10
N HIS A 163 3.18 -13.64 3.83
CA HIS A 163 2.19 -12.82 3.13
C HIS A 163 1.24 -13.66 2.29
#